data_AF-A0A2V7UBT4-F1
#
_entry.id   AF-A0A2V7UBT4-F1
#
_cell.length_a   1.000
_cell.length_b   1.000
_cell.length_c   1.000
_cell.angle_alpha   90.00
_cell.angle_beta   90.00
_cell.angle_gamma   90.00
#
_symmetry.space_group_name_H-M   'P 1'
#
loop_
_entity.id
_entity.type
_entity.pdbx_description
1 polymer ?
#
loop_
_entity_poly.entity_id
_entity_poly.type
_entity_poly.pdbx_seq_one_letter_code
_entity_poly.pdbx_strand_id
1 'polypeptide(L)' 'MLVANVVIETLPGKARAVAERMEQMRGMGVLSADDRRITATWTVHDCDTVEGLSEVLQAMNPEIVCVYPSMVGEEEG' A
#
# COMPACT_ATOMS: atom_id res chain seq x y z
N MET A 1 15.00 -7.82 1.03
CA MET A 1 14.05 -6.80 0.52
C MET A 1 12.66 -7.43 0.48
N LEU A 2 11.63 -6.77 1.00
CA LEU A 2 10.28 -7.34 1.07
C LEU A 2 9.41 -6.80 -0.06
N VAL A 3 8.79 -7.69 -0.82
CA VAL A 3 7.81 -7.32 -1.86
C VAL A 3 6.42 -7.76 -1.40
N ALA A 4 5.52 -6.80 -1.26
CA ALA A 4 4.13 -7.03 -0.86
C ALA A 4 3.16 -6.54 -1.93
N ASN A 5 2.14 -7.34 -2.22
CA ASN A 5 0.94 -6.85 -2.87
C ASN A 5 0.01 -6.31 -1.79
N VAL A 6 -0.43 -5.06 -1.94
CA VAL A 6 -1.36 -4.43 -1.02
C VAL A 6 -2.68 -4.17 -1.73
N VAL A 7 -3.77 -4.62 -1.11
CA VAL A 7 -5.13 -4.21 -1.46
C VAL A 7 -5.60 -3.25 -0.38
N ILE A 8 -6.07 -2.07 -0.76
CA ILE A 8 -6.47 -1.02 0.17
C ILE A 8 -7.92 -0.67 -0.12
N GLU A 9 -8.72 -0.62 0.94
CA GLU A 9 -10.08 -0.10 0.88
C GLU A 9 -10.12 1.30 1.45
N THR A 10 -10.74 2.22 0.71
CA THR A 10 -10.88 3.62 1.09
C THR A 10 -12.34 4.00 1.28
N LEU A 11 -12.56 5.18 1.85
CA LEU A 11 -13.85 5.85 1.77
C LEU A 11 -14.29 6.05 0.30
N PRO A 12 -15.60 6.08 0.00
CA PRO A 12 -16.12 6.27 -1.35
C PRO A 12 -15.56 7.51 -2.05
N GLY A 13 -15.10 7.36 -3.29
CA GLY A 13 -14.54 8.45 -4.10
C GLY A 13 -13.15 8.94 -3.65
N LYS A 14 -12.50 8.28 -2.68
CA LYS A 14 -11.17 8.68 -2.16
C LYS A 14 -10.02 7.87 -2.73
N ALA A 15 -10.30 6.71 -3.34
CA ALA A 15 -9.29 5.78 -3.80
C ALA A 15 -8.27 6.43 -4.75
N ARG A 16 -8.72 7.25 -5.72
CA ARG A 16 -7.81 7.96 -6.63
C ARG A 16 -6.86 8.92 -5.90
N ALA A 17 -7.39 9.75 -5.00
CA ALA A 17 -6.57 10.72 -4.27
C ALA A 17 -5.57 10.02 -3.33
N VAL A 18 -5.95 8.90 -2.73
CA VAL A 18 -5.05 8.08 -1.91
C VAL A 18 -3.98 7.42 -2.80
N ALA A 19 -4.35 6.89 -3.97
CA ALA A 19 -3.40 6.30 -4.91
C ALA A 19 -2.35 7.31 -5.39
N GLU A 20 -2.77 8.54 -5.75
CA GLU A 20 -1.87 9.63 -6.17
C GLU A 20 -0.85 10.01 -5.07
N ARG A 21 -1.23 9.93 -3.78
CA ARG A 21 -0.29 10.11 -2.66
C ARG A 21 0.66 8.93 -2.52
N MET A 22 0.14 7.71 -2.67
CA MET A 22 0.93 6.49 -2.59
C MET A 22 1.96 6.36 -3.72
N GLU A 23 1.68 6.88 -4.92
CA GLU A 23 2.63 6.95 -6.04
C GLU A 23 3.92 7.69 -5.68
N GLN A 24 3.87 8.61 -4.71
CA GLN A 24 5.03 9.36 -4.23
C GLN A 24 5.87 8.57 -3.22
N MET A 25 5.41 7.39 -2.78
CA MET A 25 6.10 6.58 -1.79
C MET A 25 7.25 5.78 -2.42
N ARG A 26 8.39 5.74 -1.74
CA ARG A 26 9.57 5.01 -2.22
C ARG A 26 9.26 3.52 -2.34
N GLY A 27 9.61 2.94 -3.49
CA GLY A 27 9.42 1.52 -3.78
C GLY A 27 8.00 1.14 -4.18
N MET A 28 7.08 2.11 -4.28
CA MET A 28 5.75 1.86 -4.79
C MET A 28 5.82 1.56 -6.30
N GLY A 29 5.25 0.42 -6.69
CA GLY A 29 5.12 0.00 -8.09
C GLY A 29 3.90 0.63 -8.77
N VAL A 30 3.42 -0.01 -9.83
CA VAL A 30 2.20 0.44 -10.52
C VAL A 30 0.99 0.27 -9.60
N LEU A 31 0.21 1.33 -9.45
CA LEU A 31 -1.08 1.29 -8.74
C LEU A 31 -2.24 1.19 -9.74
N SER A 32 -3.28 0.47 -9.33
CA SER A 32 -4.59 0.51 -9.97
C SER A 32 -5.62 0.91 -8.93
N ALA A 33 -6.52 1.84 -9.27
CA ALA A 33 -7.55 2.32 -8.38
C ALA A 33 -8.93 2.29 -9.06
N ASP A 34 -9.91 1.73 -8.35
CA ASP A 34 -11.34 1.83 -8.64
C ASP A 34 -11.99 2.77 -7.59
N ASP A 35 -13.32 2.94 -7.55
CA ASP A 35 -14.04 3.90 -6.69
C ASP A 35 -13.71 3.80 -5.19
N ARG A 36 -13.39 2.60 -4.70
CA ARG A 36 -13.13 2.31 -3.27
C ARG A 36 -11.90 1.46 -3.01
N ARG A 37 -11.24 0.95 -4.04
CA ARG A 37 -10.20 -0.05 -3.88
C ARG A 37 -8.97 0.33 -4.67
N ILE A 38 -7.82 0.20 -4.02
CA ILE A 38 -6.50 0.38 -4.64
C ILE A 38 -5.78 -0.96 -4.56
N THR A 39 -5.11 -1.35 -5.63
CA THR A 39 -4.19 -2.47 -5.66
C THR A 39 -2.83 -1.98 -6.09
N ALA A 40 -1.79 -2.32 -5.34
CA ALA A 40 -0.42 -1.93 -5.65
C ALA A 40 0.57 -3.02 -5.24
N THR A 41 1.73 -3.04 -5.89
CA THR A 41 2.90 -3.77 -5.42
C THR A 41 3.85 -2.78 -4.76
N TRP A 42 4.32 -3.07 -3.56
CA TRP A 42 5.23 -2.21 -2.81
C TRP A 42 6.48 -2.99 -2.41
N THR A 43 7.63 -2.47 -2.83
CA THR A 43 8.96 -2.97 -2.46
C THR A 43 9.50 -2.15 -1.28
N VAL A 44 9.69 -2.79 -0.13
CA VAL A 44 10.15 -2.16 1.11
C VAL A 44 11.56 -2.64 1.45
N HIS A 45 12.45 -1.68 1.69
CA HIS A 45 13.85 -1.93 2.04
C HIS A 45 14.03 -1.70 3.53
N ASP A 46 14.23 -2.79 4.27
CA ASP A 46 14.57 -2.90 5.70
C ASP A 46 13.46 -2.68 6.75
N CYS A 47 13.41 -3.63 7.70
CA CYS A 47 12.73 -3.65 9.01
C CYS A 47 11.19 -3.56 9.10
N ASP A 48 10.47 -3.25 8.03
CA ASP A 48 9.00 -3.20 8.10
C ASP A 48 8.36 -4.59 8.04
N THR A 49 7.65 -4.92 9.11
CA THR A 49 6.69 -6.03 9.09
C THR A 49 5.46 -5.62 8.28
N VAL A 50 4.78 -6.61 7.72
CA VAL A 50 3.53 -6.44 6.99
C VAL A 50 2.47 -5.67 7.81
N GLU A 51 2.48 -5.84 9.13
CA GLU A 51 1.62 -5.13 10.08
C GLU A 51 1.99 -3.64 10.18
N GLY A 52 3.28 -3.32 10.35
CA GLY A 52 3.76 -1.93 10.39
C GLY A 52 3.45 -1.16 9.09
N LEU A 53 3.49 -1.86 7.95
CA LEU A 53 3.11 -1.31 6.65
C LEU A 53 1.68 -0.76 6.64
N SER A 54 0.76 -1.50 7.25
CA SER A 54 -0.66 -1.15 7.30
C SER A 54 -0.91 0.05 8.20
N GLU A 55 -0.22 0.10 9.35
CA GLU A 55 -0.31 1.23 10.29
C GLU A 55 0.23 2.51 9.69
N VAL A 56 1.38 2.47 9.01
CA VAL A 56 1.97 3.63 8.35
C VAL A 56 1.05 4.17 7.26
N LEU A 57 0.48 3.29 6.43
CA LEU A 57 -0.45 3.70 5.37
C LEU A 57 -1.69 4.38 5.92
N GLN A 58 -2.28 3.82 6.98
CA GLN A 58 -3.47 4.38 7.62
C GLN A 58 -3.18 5.71 8.33
N ALA A 59 -2.02 5.84 8.99
CA ALA A 59 -1.61 7.08 9.65
C ALA A 59 -1.41 8.23 8.64
N MET A 60 -0.88 7.92 7.45
CA MET A 60 -0.64 8.90 6.39
C MET A 60 -1.90 9.21 5.56
N ASN A 61 -2.88 8.32 5.56
CA ASN A 61 -4.09 8.43 4.74
C ASN A 61 -5.32 8.08 5.57
N PRO A 62 -5.92 9.05 6.27
CA PRO A 62 -7.08 8.82 7.13
C PRO A 62 -8.33 8.36 6.35
N GLU A 63 -8.33 8.47 5.02
CA GLU A 63 -9.38 7.94 4.16
C GLU A 63 -9.28 6.42 3.91
N ILE A 64 -8.20 5.78 4.34
CA ILE A 64 -8.06 4.32 4.30
C ILE A 64 -8.88 3.71 5.43
N VAL A 65 -9.72 2.74 5.07
CA VAL A 65 -10.54 1.96 6.00
C VAL A 65 -9.79 0.69 6.42
N CYS A 66 -9.21 -0.02 5.45
CA CYS A 66 -8.49 -1.27 5.67
C CYS A 66 -7.34 -1.43 4.67
N VAL A 67 -6.30 -2.13 5.10
CA VAL A 67 -5.18 -2.58 4.27
C VAL A 67 -5.09 -4.10 4.37
N TYR A 68 -5.05 -4.78 3.23
CA TYR A 68 -4.90 -6.23 3.12
C TYR A 68 -3.59 -6.52 2.38
N PRO A 69 -2.48 -6.59 3.12
CA PRO A 69 -1.20 -6.93 2.53
C PRO A 69 -1.08 -8.45 2.32
N SER A 70 -0.45 -8.84 1.22
CA SER A 70 -0.08 -10.20 0.89
C SER A 70 1.40 -10.22 0.52
N MET A 71 2.20 -10.93 1.32
CA MET A 71 3.64 -11.08 1.08
C MET A 71 3.86 -11.93 -0.18
N VAL A 72 4.67 -11.42 -1.10
CA VAL A 72 4.96 -12.10 -2.38
C VAL A 72 6.33 -12.77 -2.34
N GLY A 73 7.27 -12.24 -1.54
CA GLY A 73 8.55 -12.88 -1.29
C GLY A 73 9.52 -12.00 -0.52
N GLU A 74 10.55 -12.65 0.03
CA GLU A 74 11.78 -12.01 0.50
C GLU A 74 12.81 -12.16 -0.63
N GLU A 75 13.20 -11.07 -1.27
CA GLU A 75 14.40 -11.09 -2.10
C GLU A 75 15.61 -11.06 -1.15
N GLU A 76 16.28 -12.20 -1.02
CA GLU A 76 17.62 -12.31 -0.42
C GLU A 76 18.58 -11.54 -1.33
N GLY A 77 19.04 -10.38 -0.84
CA GLY A 77 20.08 -9.57 -1.50
C GLY A 77 21.48 -10.04 -1.12
#